data_AF-A0A1W9K1G1-F1
#
_entry.id   AF-A0A1W9K1G1-F1
#
_cell.length_a   1.000
_cell.length_b   1.000
_cell.length_c   1.000
_cell.angle_alpha   90.00
_cell.angle_beta   90.00
_cell.angle_gamma   90.00
#
_symmetry.space_group_name_H-M   'P 1'
#
loop_
_entity.id
_entity.type
_entity.pdbx_description
1 polymer ?
#
loop_
_entity_poly.entity_id
_entity_poly.type
_entity_poly.pdbx_seq_one_letter_code
_entity_poly.pdbx_strand_id
1 'polypeptide(L)' 'MSKKTYAAMWTAVLITSLAGCAPVAPWERGNLAKPEMAIYPTPNQNAFRDHIFTSKAAAQGGHGSAGGGCGCN' A
#
# COMPACT_ATOMS: atom_id res chain seq x y z
N MET A 1 22.64 34.48 9.40
CA MET A 1 22.30 33.77 8.15
C MET A 1 21.33 34.60 7.32
N SER A 2 21.55 34.70 6.02
CA SER A 2 20.78 35.58 5.11
C SER A 2 19.47 34.94 4.66
N LYS A 3 18.40 35.71 4.45
CA LYS A 3 17.13 35.20 3.88
C LYS A 3 17.34 34.41 2.57
N LYS A 4 18.39 34.73 1.81
CA LYS A 4 18.80 34.03 0.59
C LYS A 4 19.26 32.58 0.83
N THR A 5 19.87 32.28 1.98
CA THR A 5 20.31 30.92 2.31
C THR A 5 19.13 30.02 2.66
N TYR A 6 18.08 30.57 3.31
CA TYR A 6 16.85 29.82 3.54
C TYR A 6 16.09 29.54 2.24
N ALA A 7 15.98 30.52 1.34
CA ALA A 7 15.34 30.31 0.04
C ALA A 7 16.03 29.21 -0.80
N ALA A 8 17.36 29.20 -0.83
CA ALA A 8 18.14 28.17 -1.52
C ALA A 8 17.99 26.77 -0.88
N MET A 9 17.82 26.72 0.45
CA MET A 9 17.60 25.48 1.17
C MET A 9 16.20 24.91 0.90
N TRP A 10 15.17 25.76 0.82
CA TRP A 10 13.81 25.35 0.48
C TRP A 10 13.68 24.87 -0.97
N THR A 11 14.32 25.54 -1.94
CA THR A 11 14.31 25.07 -3.33
C THR A 11 15.03 23.73 -3.50
N ALA A 12 16.13 23.49 -2.78
CA ALA A 12 16.82 22.22 -2.81
C ALA A 12 15.94 21.07 -2.31
N VAL A 13 15.23 21.25 -1.19
CA VAL A 13 14.29 20.27 -0.63
C VAL A 13 13.18 19.94 -1.64
N LEU A 14 12.64 20.96 -2.30
CA LEU A 14 11.55 20.82 -3.27
C LEU A 14 11.96 20.05 -4.53
N ILE A 15 13.22 20.18 -4.97
CA ILE A 15 13.74 19.43 -6.13
C ILE A 15 13.97 17.96 -5.77
N THR A 16 14.49 17.67 -4.57
CA THR A 16 14.77 16.28 -4.15
C THR A 16 13.50 15.44 -3.92
N SER A 17 12.38 16.04 -3.56
CA SER A 17 11.12 15.30 -3.33
C SER A 17 10.50 14.77 -4.62
N LEU A 18 10.77 15.39 -5.78
CA LEU A 18 10.26 14.94 -7.08
C LEU A 18 11.03 13.73 -7.63
N ALA A 19 12.25 13.45 -7.15
CA ALA A 19 13.09 12.36 -7.65
C ALA A 19 12.55 10.95 -7.35
N GLY A 20 11.57 10.82 -6.44
CA GLY A 20 10.91 9.53 -6.14
C GLY A 20 9.80 9.14 -7.12
N CYS A 21 9.36 10.04 -8.01
CA CYS A 21 8.29 9.78 -8.96
C CYS A 21 8.87 9.19 -10.26
N ALA A 22 9.21 7.90 -10.23
CA ALA A 22 9.69 7.18 -11.40
C ALA A 22 8.55 6.39 -12.07
N PRO A 23 8.39 6.45 -13.41
CA PRO A 23 7.48 5.57 -14.11
C PRO A 23 8.02 4.13 -14.03
N VAL A 24 7.33 3.26 -13.31
CA VAL A 24 7.63 1.82 -13.22
C VAL A 24 6.74 1.09 -14.21
N ALA A 25 7.32 0.25 -15.07
CA ALA A 25 6.53 -0.48 -16.04
C ALA A 25 5.71 -1.59 -15.37
N PRO A 26 4.48 -1.89 -15.84
CA PRO A 26 3.58 -2.81 -15.15
C PRO A 26 4.14 -4.22 -14.89
N TRP A 27 5.05 -4.70 -15.73
CA TRP A 27 5.70 -6.02 -15.64
C TRP A 27 6.88 -6.04 -14.65
N GLU A 28 7.45 -4.89 -14.29
CA GLU A 28 8.52 -4.81 -13.29
C GLU A 28 8.01 -5.07 -11.87
N ARG A 29 6.68 -4.97 -11.65
CA ARG A 29 6.04 -5.33 -10.39
C ARG A 29 6.39 -6.74 -9.91
N GLY A 30 6.61 -7.70 -10.82
CA GLY A 30 6.99 -9.07 -10.43
C GLY A 30 8.34 -9.15 -9.71
N ASN A 31 9.25 -8.21 -9.98
CA ASN A 31 10.58 -8.16 -9.36
C ASN A 31 10.65 -7.14 -8.21
N LEU A 32 9.86 -6.07 -8.27
CA LEU A 32 9.83 -5.01 -7.23
C LEU A 32 8.90 -5.34 -6.06
N ALA A 33 7.83 -6.12 -6.29
CA ALA A 33 6.90 -6.50 -5.23
C ALA A 33 7.54 -7.59 -4.36
N LYS A 34 7.82 -7.26 -3.10
CA LYS A 34 8.27 -8.25 -2.13
C LYS A 34 7.10 -9.13 -1.69
N PRO A 35 7.34 -10.39 -1.27
CA PRO A 35 6.28 -11.28 -0.77
C PRO A 35 5.44 -10.67 0.35
N GLU A 36 6.05 -9.82 1.20
CA GLU A 36 5.38 -9.17 2.32
C GLU A 36 4.42 -8.05 1.90
N MET A 37 4.51 -7.57 0.65
CA MET A 37 3.61 -6.56 0.08
C MET A 37 2.33 -7.19 -0.51
N ALA A 38 2.18 -8.52 -0.42
CA ALA A 38 0.95 -9.19 -0.83
C ALA A 38 -0.23 -8.69 0.01
N ILE A 39 -1.43 -8.69 -0.58
CA ILE A 39 -2.69 -8.34 0.11
C ILE A 39 -2.89 -9.23 1.35
N TYR A 40 -2.50 -10.51 1.23
CA TYR A 40 -2.56 -11.49 2.30
C TYR A 40 -1.18 -12.16 2.46
N PRO A 41 -0.23 -11.52 3.17
CA PRO A 41 1.13 -12.04 3.30
C PRO A 41 1.18 -13.30 4.19
N THR A 42 0.20 -13.46 5.08
CA THR A 42 0.02 -14.63 5.96
C THR A 42 -1.36 -15.26 5.76
N PRO A 43 -1.58 -16.02 4.68
CA PRO A 43 -2.92 -16.50 4.28
C PRO A 43 -3.61 -17.34 5.38
N ASN A 44 -2.86 -18.19 6.09
CA ASN A 44 -3.41 -19.00 7.18
C ASN A 44 -3.92 -18.15 8.35
N GLN A 45 -3.18 -17.09 8.71
CA GLN A 45 -3.57 -16.19 9.80
C GLN A 45 -4.77 -15.35 9.39
N ASN A 46 -4.81 -14.87 8.15
CA ASN A 46 -5.93 -14.12 7.61
C ASN A 46 -7.21 -14.96 7.58
N ALA A 47 -7.13 -16.20 7.06
CA ALA A 47 -8.25 -17.14 7.07
C ALA A 47 -8.76 -17.42 8.50
N PHE A 48 -7.86 -17.57 9.47
CA PHE A 48 -8.24 -17.75 10.87
C PHE A 48 -8.95 -16.52 11.45
N ARG A 49 -8.45 -15.31 11.17
CA ARG A 49 -9.09 -14.07 11.63
C ARG A 49 -10.45 -13.87 10.98
N ASP A 50 -10.57 -14.19 9.70
CA ASP A 50 -11.84 -14.15 8.97
C ASP A 50 -12.84 -15.14 9.54
N HIS A 51 -12.43 -16.37 9.84
CA HIS A 51 -13.30 -17.34 10.51
C HIS A 51 -13.81 -16.81 11.87
N ILE A 52 -12.94 -16.20 12.67
CA ILE A 52 -13.36 -15.61 13.96
C ILE A 52 -14.36 -14.47 13.73
N PHE A 53 -14.08 -13.59 12.77
CA PHE A 53 -14.90 -12.44 12.48
C PHE A 53 -16.28 -12.85 11.97
N THR A 54 -16.35 -13.74 10.97
CA THR A 54 -17.62 -14.24 10.43
C THR A 54 -18.43 -14.97 11.50
N SER A 55 -17.78 -15.73 12.38
CA SER A 55 -18.47 -16.40 13.49
C SER A 55 -19.11 -15.42 14.49
N LYS A 56 -18.58 -14.20 14.62
CA LYS A 56 -19.06 -13.19 15.58
C LYS A 56 -19.96 -12.14 14.94
N ALA A 57 -19.73 -11.82 13.67
CA ALA A 57 -20.30 -10.67 12.98
C ALA A 57 -20.90 -11.05 11.61
N ALA A 58 -21.34 -12.31 11.42
CA ALA A 58 -21.87 -12.88 10.17
C ALA A 58 -22.85 -11.97 9.41
N ALA A 59 -23.58 -11.11 10.11
CA ALA A 59 -24.54 -10.18 9.51
C ALA A 59 -23.90 -9.00 8.75
N GLN A 60 -22.59 -8.75 8.90
CA GLN A 60 -21.91 -7.56 8.37
C GLN A 60 -21.15 -7.79 7.04
N GLY A 61 -21.19 -9.01 6.50
CA GLY A 61 -20.42 -9.35 5.29
C GLY A 61 -18.93 -9.57 5.56
N GLY A 62 -18.26 -10.34 4.69
CA GLY A 62 -16.84 -10.68 4.80
C GLY A 62 -15.90 -9.55 4.41
N HIS A 63 -14.62 -9.64 4.84
CA HIS A 63 -13.58 -8.70 4.46
C HIS A 63 -13.09 -8.98 3.03
N GLY A 64 -13.49 -8.15 2.05
CA GLY A 64 -13.08 -8.37 0.66
C GLY A 64 -13.47 -7.26 -0.30
N SER A 65 -12.95 -6.05 -0.11
CA SER A 65 -13.13 -4.93 -1.05
C SER A 65 -11.82 -4.21 -1.38
N ALA A 66 -10.79 -4.95 -1.82
CA ALA A 66 -9.65 -4.39 -2.56
C ALA A 66 -8.71 -5.51 -3.03
N GLY A 67 -9.08 -6.26 -4.08
CA GLY A 67 -8.19 -7.30 -4.60
C GLY A 67 -8.79 -8.20 -5.68
N GLY A 68 -9.27 -7.62 -6.79
CA GLY A 68 -9.45 -8.35 -8.05
C GLY A 68 -10.45 -9.50 -8.10
N GLY A 69 -11.46 -9.53 -7.22
CA GLY A 69 -12.59 -10.46 -7.28
C GLY A 69 -13.92 -9.71 -7.23
N CYS A 70 -14.97 -10.28 -7.84
CA CYS A 70 -16.34 -9.76 -7.83
C CYS A 70 -16.89 -9.75 -6.38
N GLY A 71 -16.50 -8.72 -5.60
CA GLY A 71 -16.78 -8.55 -4.18
C GLY A 71 -18.25 -8.37 -3.83
N CYS A 72 -19.07 -9.35 -4.19
CA CYS A 72 -20.40 -9.53 -3.65
C CYS A 72 -20.26 -10.28 -2.32
N ASN A 73 -20.63 -9.60 -1.24
CA ASN A 73 -21.09 -10.26 -0.01
C ASN A 73 -22.27 -11.18 -0.31
#